data_AF-A0A8B9K1G7-F1
#
_entry.id   AF-A0A8B9K1G7-F1
#
_cell.length_a   1.000
_cell.length_b   1.000
_cell.length_c   1.000
_cell.angle_alpha   90.00
_cell.angle_beta   90.00
_cell.angle_gamma   90.00
#
_symmetry.space_group_name_H-M   'P 1'
#
loop_
_entity.id
_entity.type
_entity.pdbx_description
1 polymer ?
#
loop_
_entity_poly.entity_id
_entity_poly.type
_entity_poly.pdbx_seq_one_letter_code
_entity_poly.pdbx_strand_id
1 'polypeptide(L)'
;MSSKLTMALKEWENLEKEFQQIQDTQQLYMQKLDEVSKLQNSFAASISHHRKFLKDLSQSLKKCSKGLTEEEAKQVEEIKGQMQERPNLLSQMESYLPKKNGIYLSLVLGSVNVNLLSKQSKASYKDEYEKFKLGVTVIAFLLAFICEFFVNYRVLDALLNFLLVWYYCTLTIRESVLISNGSRIKGWWVVHHYISTILSGIMLTWPDGELYQMFRIQFWGYCLYQCFVQFLQYYYQSGCLYRLKALGERHNLDLTVEGFQSWMWRGLTFLLPFLFFGHSWQFFNSITLFRMANLPQCKEWQVSTAIQLNPVTRNVYCTQSLAFYCAFYYVIMSPLYLHTQKLNAVIMQL
;
A
#
# COMPACT_ATOMS: atom_id res chain seq x y z
N MET A 1 -35.35 -25.41 53.43
CA MET A 1 -34.76 -25.29 52.08
C MET A 1 -33.28 -25.53 52.15
N SER A 2 -32.70 -26.31 51.24
CA SER A 2 -31.26 -26.59 51.19
C SER A 2 -30.48 -25.30 50.93
N SER A 3 -29.41 -25.04 51.70
CA SER A 3 -28.51 -23.88 51.53
C SER A 3 -28.03 -23.70 50.07
N LYS A 4 -27.90 -24.80 49.32
CA LYS A 4 -27.55 -24.78 47.89
C LYS A 4 -28.64 -24.14 47.01
N LEU A 5 -29.92 -24.36 47.32
CA LEU A 5 -31.04 -23.76 46.60
C LEU A 5 -31.10 -22.25 46.83
N THR A 6 -30.85 -21.79 48.06
CA THR A 6 -30.81 -20.36 48.39
C THR A 6 -29.66 -19.64 47.68
N MET A 7 -28.48 -20.27 47.58
CA MET A 7 -27.37 -19.72 46.78
C MET A 7 -27.71 -19.66 45.30
N ALA A 8 -28.28 -20.73 44.73
CA ALA A 8 -28.68 -20.77 43.33
C ALA A 8 -29.73 -19.69 42.97
N LEU A 9 -30.70 -19.43 43.86
CA LEU A 9 -31.69 -18.36 43.66
C LEU A 9 -31.07 -16.96 43.70
N LYS A 10 -30.09 -16.74 44.59
CA LYS A 10 -29.36 -15.48 44.67
C LYS A 10 -28.47 -15.25 43.45
N GLU A 11 -27.81 -16.30 42.96
CA GLU A 11 -27.05 -16.25 41.71
C GLU A 11 -27.97 -15.96 40.52
N TRP A 12 -29.16 -16.56 40.47
CA TRP A 12 -30.16 -16.26 39.45
C TRP A 12 -30.61 -14.79 39.47
N GLU A 13 -30.90 -14.22 40.64
CA GLU A 13 -31.24 -12.79 40.77
C GLU A 13 -30.10 -11.87 40.32
N ASN A 14 -28.85 -12.24 40.57
CA ASN A 14 -27.70 -11.48 40.09
C ASN A 14 -27.58 -11.57 38.56
N LEU A 15 -27.76 -12.77 37.98
CA LEU A 15 -27.77 -12.96 36.54
C LEU A 15 -28.91 -12.18 35.86
N GLU A 16 -30.09 -12.11 36.47
CA GLU A 16 -31.21 -11.33 35.94
C GLU A 16 -30.88 -9.83 35.90
N LYS A 17 -30.21 -9.31 36.96
CA LYS A 17 -29.74 -7.92 36.99
C LYS A 17 -28.66 -7.65 35.94
N GLU A 18 -27.70 -8.57 35.77
CA GLU A 18 -26.68 -8.47 34.72
C GLU A 18 -27.32 -8.51 33.33
N PHE A 19 -28.32 -9.37 33.12
CA PHE A 19 -29.05 -9.46 31.86
C PHE A 19 -29.79 -8.15 31.53
N GLN A 20 -30.46 -7.54 32.52
CA GLN A 20 -31.09 -6.24 32.34
C GLN A 20 -30.06 -5.16 31.95
N GLN A 21 -28.89 -5.15 32.59
CA GLN A 21 -27.81 -4.21 32.23
C GLN A 21 -27.30 -4.42 30.80
N ILE A 22 -27.24 -5.67 30.33
CA ILE A 22 -26.87 -5.99 28.94
C ILE A 22 -27.92 -5.43 27.97
N GLN A 23 -29.21 -5.59 28.28
CA GLN A 23 -30.30 -5.06 27.46
C GLN A 23 -30.26 -3.52 27.38
N ASP A 24 -30.08 -2.85 28.52
CA ASP A 24 -29.96 -1.39 28.58
C ASP A 24 -28.74 -0.90 27.76
N THR A 25 -27.62 -1.60 27.87
CA THR A 25 -26.39 -1.32 27.11
C THR A 25 -26.60 -1.52 25.61
N GLN A 26 -27.32 -2.58 25.20
CA GLN A 26 -27.65 -2.84 23.80
C GLN A 26 -28.51 -1.71 23.21
N GLN A 27 -29.53 -1.26 23.95
CA GLN A 27 -30.40 -0.18 23.52
C GLN A 27 -29.61 1.12 23.33
N LEU A 28 -28.75 1.46 24.29
CA LEU A 28 -27.88 2.63 24.20
C LEU A 28 -26.92 2.53 23.01
N TYR A 29 -26.32 1.35 22.79
CA TYR A 29 -25.43 1.13 21.65
C TYR A 29 -26.13 1.33 20.30
N MET A 30 -27.34 0.79 20.13
CA MET A 30 -28.14 1.00 18.90
C MET A 30 -28.48 2.47 18.67
N GLN A 31 -28.86 3.20 19.73
CA GLN A 31 -29.10 4.64 19.64
C GLN A 31 -27.86 5.40 19.20
N LYS A 32 -26.69 5.09 19.77
CA LYS A 32 -25.43 5.73 19.40
C LYS A 32 -24.99 5.42 17.97
N LEU A 33 -25.27 4.22 17.46
CA LEU A 33 -25.02 3.91 16.04
C LEU A 33 -25.86 4.77 15.10
N ASP A 34 -27.15 4.95 15.41
CA ASP A 34 -28.05 5.79 14.60
C ASP A 34 -27.64 7.27 14.64
N GLU A 35 -27.30 7.79 15.83
CA GLU A 35 -26.77 9.15 16.00
C GLU A 35 -25.51 9.37 15.15
N VAL A 36 -24.55 8.43 15.18
CA VAL A 36 -23.32 8.51 14.38
C VAL A 36 -23.64 8.49 12.89
N SER A 37 -24.57 7.65 12.44
CA SER A 37 -24.98 7.58 11.03
C SER A 37 -25.60 8.91 10.56
N LYS A 38 -26.50 9.50 11.35
CA LYS A 38 -27.10 10.80 11.07
C LYS A 38 -26.05 11.92 10.99
N LEU A 39 -25.12 11.95 11.93
CA LEU A 39 -24.01 12.91 11.94
C LEU A 39 -23.11 12.76 10.71
N GLN A 40 -22.77 11.53 10.32
CA GLN A 40 -21.98 11.26 9.12
C GLN A 40 -22.66 11.79 7.86
N ASN A 41 -23.96 11.53 7.69
CA ASN A 41 -24.72 12.00 6.54
C ASN A 41 -24.80 13.52 6.49
N SER A 42 -25.08 14.16 7.63
CA SER A 42 -25.12 15.62 7.73
C SER A 42 -23.75 16.23 7.41
N PHE A 43 -22.67 15.69 7.97
CA PHE A 43 -21.32 16.20 7.75
C PHE A 43 -20.88 16.06 6.29
N ALA A 44 -21.15 14.89 5.67
CA ALA A 44 -20.88 14.67 4.25
C ALA A 44 -21.66 15.65 3.35
N ALA A 45 -22.93 15.90 3.66
CA ALA A 45 -23.75 16.87 2.95
C ALA A 45 -23.19 18.30 3.07
N SER A 46 -22.77 18.73 4.26
CA SER A 46 -22.16 20.04 4.49
C SER A 46 -20.85 20.22 3.72
N ILE A 47 -19.96 19.23 3.70
CA ILE A 47 -18.71 19.27 2.92
C ILE A 47 -19.03 19.38 1.42
N SER A 48 -19.95 18.55 0.92
CA SER A 48 -20.34 18.57 -0.49
C SER A 48 -20.94 19.92 -0.90
N HIS A 49 -21.80 20.49 -0.06
CA HIS A 49 -22.39 21.81 -0.25
C HIS A 49 -21.31 22.90 -0.32
N HIS A 50 -20.37 22.92 0.65
CA HIS A 50 -19.32 23.93 0.69
C HIS A 50 -18.36 23.82 -0.51
N ARG A 51 -18.02 22.61 -0.96
CA ARG A 51 -17.23 22.40 -2.19
C ARG A 51 -17.94 22.94 -3.43
N LYS A 52 -19.24 22.68 -3.56
CA LYS A 52 -20.04 23.20 -4.67
C LYS A 52 -20.05 24.73 -4.64
N PHE A 53 -20.32 25.32 -3.48
CA PHE A 53 -20.29 26.77 -3.31
C PHE A 53 -18.94 27.39 -3.67
N LEU A 54 -17.82 26.83 -3.23
CA LEU A 54 -16.49 27.32 -3.59
C LEU A 54 -16.22 27.24 -5.09
N LYS A 55 -16.68 26.16 -5.76
CA LYS A 55 -16.55 26.00 -7.21
C LYS A 55 -17.38 27.05 -7.96
N ASP A 56 -18.64 27.24 -7.55
CA ASP A 56 -19.57 28.18 -8.17
C ASP A 56 -19.08 29.62 -7.97
N LEU A 57 -18.63 29.98 -6.75
CA LEU A 57 -18.04 31.28 -6.45
C LEU A 57 -16.77 31.55 -7.27
N SER A 58 -15.88 30.56 -7.39
CA SER A 58 -14.67 30.67 -8.23
C SER A 58 -15.03 30.95 -9.69
N GLN A 59 -16.08 30.32 -10.22
CA GLN A 59 -16.55 30.54 -11.58
C GLN A 59 -17.18 31.93 -11.76
N SER A 60 -17.97 32.40 -10.79
CA SER A 60 -18.55 33.74 -10.80
C SER A 60 -17.47 34.83 -10.74
N LEU A 61 -16.48 34.70 -9.86
CA LEU A 61 -15.36 35.65 -9.77
C LEU A 61 -14.55 35.71 -11.07
N LYS A 62 -14.38 34.58 -11.78
CA LYS A 62 -13.76 34.56 -13.12
C LYS A 62 -14.58 35.27 -14.19
N LYS A 63 -15.92 35.26 -14.10
CA LYS A 63 -16.80 35.98 -15.05
C LYS A 63 -16.78 37.49 -14.79
N CYS A 64 -16.71 37.88 -13.52
CA CYS A 64 -16.64 39.29 -13.09
C CYS A 64 -15.26 39.92 -13.29
N SER A 65 -14.25 39.20 -13.77
CA SER A 65 -12.86 39.70 -13.84
C SER A 65 -12.60 40.75 -14.94
N LYS A 66 -13.63 41.18 -15.68
CA LYS A 66 -13.51 42.21 -16.73
C LYS A 66 -14.18 43.50 -16.26
N GLY A 67 -13.46 44.62 -16.35
CA GLY A 67 -14.00 45.94 -16.00
C GLY A 67 -14.08 46.23 -14.49
N LEU A 68 -13.30 45.51 -13.67
CA LEU A 68 -13.20 45.77 -12.23
C LEU A 68 -12.39 47.06 -11.98
N THR A 69 -12.82 47.83 -10.99
CA THR A 69 -12.00 48.89 -10.41
C THR A 69 -10.82 48.31 -9.62
N GLU A 70 -9.81 49.13 -9.33
CA GLU A 70 -8.61 48.70 -8.61
C GLU A 70 -8.94 48.14 -7.20
N GLU A 71 -9.94 48.74 -6.53
CA GLU A 71 -10.41 48.29 -5.21
C GLU A 71 -11.17 46.95 -5.28
N GLU A 72 -12.02 46.77 -6.30
CA GLU A 72 -12.74 45.50 -6.51
C GLU A 72 -11.80 44.38 -6.93
N ALA A 73 -10.78 44.67 -7.74
CA ALA A 73 -9.75 43.70 -8.12
C ALA A 73 -8.97 43.20 -6.89
N LYS A 74 -8.67 44.10 -5.95
CA LYS A 74 -8.01 43.78 -4.68
C LYS A 74 -8.88 42.91 -3.78
N GLN A 75 -10.18 43.20 -3.65
CA GLN A 75 -11.13 42.37 -2.90
C GLN A 75 -11.28 40.97 -3.52
N VAL A 76 -11.32 40.87 -4.85
CA VAL A 76 -11.39 39.58 -5.56
C VAL A 76 -10.15 38.73 -5.29
N GLU A 77 -8.96 39.33 -5.27
CA GLU A 77 -7.73 38.59 -4.91
C GLU A 77 -7.69 38.18 -3.44
N GLU A 78 -8.15 39.01 -2.52
CA GLU A 78 -8.24 38.64 -1.10
C GLU A 78 -9.16 37.42 -0.90
N ILE A 79 -10.34 37.43 -1.54
CA ILE A 79 -11.29 36.31 -1.50
C ILE A 79 -10.67 35.05 -2.11
N LYS A 80 -9.99 35.17 -3.27
CA LYS A 80 -9.28 34.02 -3.87
C LYS A 80 -8.20 33.49 -2.95
N GLY A 81 -7.43 34.34 -2.28
CA GLY A 81 -6.42 33.95 -1.31
C GLY A 81 -7.03 33.11 -0.18
N GLN A 82 -8.13 33.58 0.41
CA GLN A 82 -8.85 32.84 1.45
C GLN A 82 -9.45 31.52 0.94
N MET A 83 -9.82 31.45 -0.34
CA MET A 83 -10.34 30.24 -0.96
C MET A 83 -9.27 29.18 -1.25
N GLN A 84 -7.98 29.52 -1.32
CA GLN A 84 -6.93 28.56 -1.69
C GLN A 84 -6.70 27.47 -0.64
N GLU A 85 -6.85 27.78 0.65
CA GLU A 85 -6.61 26.81 1.73
C GLU A 85 -7.84 25.94 2.04
N ARG A 86 -9.04 26.43 1.74
CA ARG A 86 -10.33 25.77 2.05
C ARG A 86 -10.45 24.35 1.46
N PRO A 87 -10.06 24.07 0.20
CA PRO A 87 -10.10 22.72 -0.36
C PRO A 87 -9.26 21.69 0.42
N ASN A 88 -8.07 22.09 0.89
CA ASN A 88 -7.18 21.22 1.64
C ASN A 88 -7.77 20.89 3.01
N LEU A 89 -8.29 21.89 3.71
CA LEU A 89 -9.01 21.72 4.99
C LEU A 89 -10.23 20.80 4.84
N LEU A 90 -11.04 21.00 3.81
CA LEU A 90 -12.19 20.13 3.51
C LEU A 90 -11.77 18.69 3.19
N SER A 91 -10.64 18.50 2.51
CA SER A 91 -10.07 17.18 2.23
C SER A 91 -9.61 16.47 3.51
N GLN A 92 -8.99 17.21 4.44
CA GLN A 92 -8.63 16.68 5.76
C GLN A 92 -9.87 16.32 6.58
N MET A 93 -10.90 17.17 6.59
CA MET A 93 -12.19 16.91 7.23
C MET A 93 -12.88 15.66 6.66
N GLU A 94 -12.90 15.50 5.34
CA GLU A 94 -13.48 14.34 4.66
C GLU A 94 -12.71 13.04 4.94
N SER A 95 -11.45 13.10 5.36
CA SER A 95 -10.67 11.89 5.71
C SER A 95 -11.22 11.13 6.94
N TYR A 96 -12.06 11.79 7.74
CA TYR A 96 -12.79 11.22 8.87
C TYR A 96 -14.14 10.61 8.48
N LEU A 97 -14.64 10.91 7.28
CA LEU A 97 -15.88 10.35 6.76
C LEU A 97 -15.63 9.01 6.06
N PRO A 98 -16.65 8.13 6.01
CA PRO A 98 -16.63 6.96 5.16
C PRO A 98 -16.37 7.35 3.70
N LYS A 99 -15.28 6.86 3.10
CA LYS A 99 -14.99 7.06 1.68
C LYS A 99 -15.74 6.04 0.83
N LYS A 100 -16.15 6.46 -0.37
CA LYS A 100 -16.68 5.52 -1.35
C LYS A 100 -15.58 4.55 -1.80
N ASN A 101 -15.96 3.29 -1.97
CA ASN A 101 -15.07 2.28 -2.52
C ASN A 101 -14.58 2.71 -3.91
N GLY A 102 -13.29 2.51 -4.20
CA GLY A 102 -12.79 2.61 -5.57
C GLY A 102 -13.41 1.53 -6.47
N ILE A 103 -13.32 1.70 -7.79
CA ILE A 103 -13.95 0.81 -8.79
C ILE A 103 -13.65 -0.67 -8.52
N TYR A 104 -12.37 -1.01 -8.31
CA TYR A 104 -11.96 -2.40 -8.02
C TYR A 104 -12.59 -2.96 -6.75
N LEU A 105 -12.54 -2.21 -5.66
CA LEU A 105 -13.09 -2.64 -4.37
C LEU A 105 -14.62 -2.76 -4.42
N SER A 106 -15.28 -1.87 -5.15
CA SER A 106 -16.71 -1.91 -5.43
C SER A 106 -17.10 -3.13 -6.28
N LEU A 107 -16.25 -3.55 -7.22
CA LEU A 107 -16.46 -4.75 -8.02
C LEU A 107 -16.36 -6.02 -7.15
N VAL A 108 -15.39 -6.08 -6.24
CA VAL A 108 -15.12 -7.27 -5.42
C VAL A 108 -16.07 -7.39 -4.23
N LEU A 109 -16.38 -6.28 -3.55
CA LEU A 109 -17.16 -6.28 -2.30
C LEU A 109 -18.57 -5.70 -2.45
N GLY A 110 -18.94 -5.21 -3.63
CA GLY A 110 -20.21 -4.53 -3.86
C GLY A 110 -20.30 -3.18 -3.13
N SER A 111 -21.51 -2.83 -2.71
CA SER A 111 -21.85 -1.56 -2.04
C SER A 111 -21.49 -1.53 -0.54
N VAL A 112 -20.79 -2.55 -0.03
CA VAL A 112 -20.43 -2.63 1.39
C VAL A 112 -19.36 -1.60 1.75
N ASN A 113 -19.62 -0.77 2.76
CA ASN A 113 -18.66 0.21 3.26
C ASN A 113 -17.60 -0.47 4.13
N VAL A 114 -16.35 -0.48 3.67
CA VAL A 114 -15.19 -1.01 4.44
C VAL A 114 -14.47 0.07 5.24
N ASN A 115 -15.18 1.14 5.60
CA ASN A 115 -14.60 2.27 6.31
C ASN A 115 -14.44 1.95 7.80
N LEU A 116 -13.21 2.08 8.25
CA LEU A 116 -12.75 1.88 9.62
C LEU A 116 -12.82 3.23 10.32
N LEU A 117 -13.83 3.42 11.18
CA LEU A 117 -14.13 4.73 11.76
C LEU A 117 -13.11 5.17 12.82
N SER A 118 -12.56 4.23 13.59
CA SER A 118 -11.63 4.56 14.67
C SER A 118 -10.16 4.48 14.22
N LYS A 119 -9.31 5.36 14.75
CA LYS A 119 -7.86 5.31 14.55
C LYS A 119 -7.28 3.95 14.95
N GLN A 120 -7.79 3.36 16.03
CA GLN A 120 -7.40 2.04 16.51
C GLN A 120 -7.75 0.93 15.50
N SER A 121 -8.95 0.94 14.92
CA SER A 121 -9.36 -0.06 13.92
C SER A 121 -8.51 0.02 12.65
N LYS A 122 -8.21 1.23 12.18
CA LYS A 122 -7.31 1.46 11.05
C LYS A 122 -5.89 0.95 11.33
N ALA A 123 -5.36 1.18 12.54
CA ALA A 123 -4.04 0.68 12.94
C ALA A 123 -4.03 -0.86 13.05
N SER A 124 -5.03 -1.44 13.71
CA SER A 124 -5.18 -2.89 13.86
C SER A 124 -5.29 -3.59 12.50
N TYR A 125 -6.09 -3.07 11.58
CA TYR A 125 -6.20 -3.64 10.23
C TYR A 125 -4.87 -3.59 9.48
N LYS A 126 -4.11 -2.50 9.64
CA LYS A 126 -2.78 -2.39 9.05
C LYS A 126 -1.81 -3.42 9.64
N ASP A 127 -1.83 -3.61 10.96
CA ASP A 127 -0.99 -4.61 11.62
C ASP A 127 -1.35 -6.03 11.13
N GLU A 128 -2.64 -6.35 10.96
CA GLU A 128 -3.10 -7.61 10.37
C GLU A 128 -2.72 -7.79 8.89
N TYR A 129 -2.67 -6.71 8.12
CA TYR A 129 -2.14 -6.73 6.75
C TYR A 129 -0.63 -7.02 6.72
N GLU A 130 0.14 -6.41 7.62
CA GLU A 130 1.59 -6.64 7.74
C GLU A 130 1.92 -8.07 8.22
N LYS A 131 1.19 -8.58 9.22
CA LYS A 131 1.30 -9.99 9.67
C LYS A 131 0.95 -10.97 8.56
N PHE A 132 -0.10 -10.71 7.80
CA PHE A 132 -0.49 -11.54 6.65
C PHE A 132 0.61 -11.62 5.61
N LYS A 133 1.21 -10.48 5.22
CA LYS A 133 2.34 -10.45 4.29
C LYS A 133 3.48 -11.33 4.78
N LEU A 134 3.89 -11.14 6.04
CA LEU A 134 4.99 -11.89 6.62
C LEU A 134 4.69 -13.39 6.68
N GLY A 135 3.51 -13.76 7.18
CA GLY A 135 3.10 -15.17 7.32
C GLY A 135 3.10 -15.91 5.98
N VAL A 136 2.48 -15.31 4.95
CA VAL A 136 2.46 -15.93 3.62
C VAL A 136 3.87 -15.94 2.98
N THR A 137 4.69 -14.92 3.21
CA THR A 137 6.08 -14.90 2.73
C THR A 137 6.91 -16.03 3.31
N VAL A 138 6.77 -16.32 4.62
CA VAL A 138 7.48 -17.43 5.27
C VAL A 138 7.01 -18.77 4.71
N ILE A 139 5.69 -18.97 4.55
CA ILE A 139 5.13 -20.19 3.94
C ILE A 139 5.66 -20.36 2.51
N ALA A 140 5.59 -19.31 1.69
CA ALA A 140 6.07 -19.33 0.31
C ALA A 140 7.58 -19.62 0.22
N PHE A 141 8.39 -19.06 1.14
CA PHE A 141 9.82 -19.34 1.20
C PHE A 141 10.11 -20.82 1.47
N LEU A 142 9.48 -21.40 2.51
CA LEU A 142 9.68 -22.82 2.87
C LEU A 142 9.25 -23.75 1.74
N LEU A 143 8.10 -23.46 1.13
CA LEU A 143 7.57 -24.22 0.02
C LEU A 143 8.46 -24.11 -1.22
N ALA A 144 8.88 -22.91 -1.60
CA ALA A 144 9.80 -22.70 -2.74
C ALA A 144 11.14 -23.38 -2.49
N PHE A 145 11.63 -23.43 -1.25
CA PHE A 145 12.86 -24.12 -0.88
C PHE A 145 12.75 -25.63 -1.10
N ILE A 146 11.61 -26.21 -0.72
CA ILE A 146 11.32 -27.63 -0.96
C ILE A 146 11.25 -27.93 -2.46
N CYS A 147 10.52 -27.11 -3.24
CA CYS A 147 10.38 -27.28 -4.69
C CYS A 147 11.70 -27.03 -5.46
N GLU A 148 12.58 -26.18 -4.97
CA GLU A 148 13.87 -25.91 -5.61
C GLU A 148 14.85 -27.08 -5.41
N PHE A 149 15.00 -27.56 -4.17
CA PHE A 149 16.12 -28.46 -3.82
C PHE A 149 15.74 -29.93 -3.68
N PHE A 150 14.47 -30.26 -3.39
CA PHE A 150 14.10 -31.62 -3.00
C PHE A 150 13.07 -32.26 -3.92
N VAL A 151 12.23 -31.47 -4.60
CA VAL A 151 11.07 -32.00 -5.31
C VAL A 151 10.90 -31.37 -6.68
N ASN A 152 10.75 -32.22 -7.71
CA ASN A 152 10.38 -31.81 -9.06
C ASN A 152 9.07 -32.46 -9.48
N TYR A 153 7.96 -32.01 -8.88
CA TYR A 153 6.61 -32.42 -9.28
C TYR A 153 5.80 -31.20 -9.69
N ARG A 154 5.32 -31.20 -10.94
CA ARG A 154 4.52 -30.11 -11.52
C ARG A 154 3.30 -29.73 -10.67
N VAL A 155 2.67 -30.71 -10.01
CA VAL A 155 1.51 -30.47 -9.14
C VAL A 155 1.87 -29.58 -7.96
N LEU A 156 3.02 -29.79 -7.33
CA LEU A 156 3.48 -28.94 -6.23
C LEU A 156 3.83 -27.54 -6.74
N ASP A 157 4.47 -27.43 -7.90
CA ASP A 157 4.72 -26.14 -8.53
C ASP A 157 3.41 -25.38 -8.82
N ALA A 158 2.36 -26.08 -9.27
CA ALA A 158 1.03 -25.49 -9.44
C ALA A 158 0.44 -25.01 -8.10
N LEU A 159 0.54 -25.79 -7.03
CA LEU A 159 0.04 -25.39 -5.72
C LEU A 159 0.73 -24.13 -5.20
N LEU A 160 2.05 -24.00 -5.39
CA LEU A 160 2.78 -22.76 -5.03
C LEU A 160 2.38 -21.59 -5.92
N ASN A 161 2.29 -21.78 -7.23
CA ASN A 161 1.88 -20.69 -8.13
C ASN A 161 0.44 -20.25 -7.85
N PHE A 162 -0.46 -21.18 -7.49
CA PHE A 162 -1.80 -20.86 -7.02
C PHE A 162 -1.78 -20.06 -5.71
N LEU A 163 -0.91 -20.45 -4.76
CA LEU A 163 -0.69 -19.67 -3.53
C LEU A 163 -0.23 -18.24 -3.85
N LEU A 164 0.67 -18.04 -4.82
CA LEU A 164 1.12 -16.72 -5.26
C LEU A 164 -0.01 -15.90 -5.90
N VAL A 165 -0.82 -16.51 -6.78
CA VAL A 165 -2.02 -15.86 -7.36
C VAL A 165 -2.96 -15.40 -6.25
N TRP A 166 -3.29 -16.30 -5.32
CA TRP A 166 -4.16 -16.00 -4.18
C TRP A 166 -3.57 -14.89 -3.30
N TYR A 167 -2.25 -14.94 -3.04
CA TYR A 167 -1.55 -13.96 -2.24
C TYR A 167 -1.65 -12.55 -2.83
N TYR A 168 -1.29 -12.37 -4.10
CA TYR A 168 -1.32 -11.06 -4.76
C TYR A 168 -2.76 -10.56 -4.96
N CYS A 169 -3.73 -11.44 -5.26
CA CYS A 169 -5.15 -11.06 -5.24
C CYS A 169 -5.57 -10.52 -3.87
N THR A 170 -5.23 -11.24 -2.80
CA THR A 170 -5.57 -10.82 -1.43
C THR A 170 -4.88 -9.50 -1.06
N LEU A 171 -3.63 -9.28 -1.48
CA LEU A 171 -2.94 -8.01 -1.29
C LEU A 171 -3.67 -6.84 -1.95
N THR A 172 -4.07 -6.97 -3.22
CA THR A 172 -4.77 -5.88 -3.92
C THR A 172 -6.08 -5.50 -3.23
N ILE A 173 -6.83 -6.47 -2.69
CA ILE A 173 -8.05 -6.21 -1.92
C ILE A 173 -7.68 -5.50 -0.61
N ARG A 174 -6.74 -6.05 0.17
CA ARG A 174 -6.36 -5.48 1.47
C ARG A 174 -5.78 -4.06 1.33
N GLU A 175 -4.97 -3.81 0.30
CA GLU A 175 -4.41 -2.49 0.00
C GLU A 175 -5.49 -1.52 -0.49
N SER A 176 -6.49 -1.98 -1.24
CA SER A 176 -7.64 -1.13 -1.63
C SER A 176 -8.48 -0.70 -0.43
N VAL A 177 -8.65 -1.58 0.57
CA VAL A 177 -9.25 -1.22 1.87
C VAL A 177 -8.39 -0.19 2.59
N LEU A 178 -7.06 -0.37 2.63
CA LEU A 178 -6.13 0.60 3.24
C LEU A 178 -6.22 1.97 2.56
N ILE A 179 -6.24 2.01 1.22
CA ILE A 179 -6.35 3.25 0.42
C ILE A 179 -7.66 3.97 0.73
N SER A 180 -8.77 3.23 0.76
CA SER A 180 -10.10 3.78 1.10
C SER A 180 -10.13 4.35 2.51
N ASN A 181 -9.28 3.85 3.41
CA ASN A 181 -9.18 4.31 4.80
C ASN A 181 -8.10 5.38 5.06
N GLY A 182 -7.46 5.90 4.01
CA GLY A 182 -6.50 7.00 4.08
C GLY A 182 -5.03 6.61 3.93
N SER A 183 -4.70 5.33 3.69
CA SER A 183 -3.33 4.93 3.42
C SER A 183 -2.88 5.43 2.05
N ARG A 184 -1.78 6.19 2.01
CA ARG A 184 -1.20 6.73 0.78
C ARG A 184 -0.33 5.71 0.04
N ILE A 185 -0.91 4.62 -0.44
CA ILE A 185 -0.18 3.62 -1.27
C ILE A 185 -0.02 4.18 -2.69
N LYS A 186 1.18 4.08 -3.27
CA LYS A 186 1.45 4.61 -4.61
C LYS A 186 0.80 3.72 -5.68
N GLY A 187 0.19 4.33 -6.70
CA GLY A 187 -0.53 3.60 -7.75
C GLY A 187 0.34 2.57 -8.50
N TRP A 188 1.61 2.87 -8.75
CA TRP A 188 2.53 1.93 -9.40
C TRP A 188 2.75 0.64 -8.57
N TRP A 189 2.72 0.75 -7.24
CA TRP A 189 2.85 -0.41 -6.34
C TRP A 189 1.65 -1.34 -6.46
N VAL A 190 0.46 -0.75 -6.54
CA VAL A 190 -0.78 -1.51 -6.79
C VAL A 190 -0.76 -2.18 -8.17
N VAL A 191 -0.29 -1.47 -9.20
CA VAL A 191 -0.13 -2.04 -10.56
C VAL A 191 0.85 -3.22 -10.56
N HIS A 192 1.94 -3.13 -9.81
CA HIS A 192 2.90 -4.23 -9.67
C HIS A 192 2.25 -5.51 -9.12
N HIS A 193 1.34 -5.41 -8.14
CA HIS A 193 0.63 -6.58 -7.61
C HIS A 193 -0.33 -7.22 -8.62
N TYR A 194 -1.03 -6.41 -9.43
CA TYR A 194 -1.87 -6.95 -10.51
C TYR A 194 -1.04 -7.71 -11.54
N ILE A 195 0.09 -7.14 -11.95
CA ILE A 195 1.01 -7.82 -12.89
C ILE A 195 1.55 -9.10 -12.27
N SER A 196 1.94 -9.08 -11.00
CA SER A 196 2.43 -10.26 -10.28
C SER A 196 1.39 -11.36 -10.19
N THR A 197 0.11 -11.00 -10.03
CA THR A 197 -1.02 -11.94 -10.08
C THR A 197 -1.10 -12.63 -11.44
N ILE A 198 -1.05 -11.86 -12.53
CA ILE A 198 -1.14 -12.38 -13.89
C ILE A 198 0.07 -13.26 -14.21
N LEU A 199 1.29 -12.82 -13.88
CA LEU A 199 2.52 -13.59 -14.07
C LEU A 199 2.48 -14.92 -13.30
N SER A 200 2.00 -14.91 -12.06
CA SER A 200 1.81 -16.14 -11.27
C SER A 200 0.76 -17.06 -11.91
N GLY A 201 -0.30 -16.51 -12.50
CA GLY A 201 -1.30 -17.25 -13.26
C GLY A 201 -0.75 -17.87 -14.57
N ILE A 202 0.16 -17.17 -15.25
CA ILE A 202 0.87 -17.70 -16.42
C ILE A 202 1.75 -18.88 -16.00
N MET A 203 2.51 -18.75 -14.91
CA MET A 203 3.32 -19.85 -14.37
C MET A 203 2.45 -21.03 -13.92
N LEU A 204 1.29 -20.77 -13.32
CA LEU A 204 0.32 -21.79 -12.93
C LEU A 204 -0.21 -22.59 -14.13
N THR A 205 -0.45 -21.92 -15.26
CA THR A 205 -1.02 -22.52 -16.48
C THR A 205 0.01 -23.01 -17.48
N TRP A 206 1.32 -22.81 -17.22
CA TRP A 206 2.39 -23.27 -18.09
C TRP A 206 2.47 -24.81 -18.05
N PRO A 207 2.27 -25.53 -19.18
CA PRO A 207 2.30 -26.98 -19.19
C PRO A 207 3.68 -27.53 -18.79
N ASP A 208 3.68 -28.74 -18.25
CA ASP A 208 4.93 -29.45 -17.95
C ASP A 208 5.60 -29.88 -19.26
N GLY A 209 6.68 -29.20 -19.61
CA GLY A 209 7.40 -29.38 -20.86
C GLY A 209 8.84 -28.90 -20.75
N GLU A 210 9.63 -29.11 -21.79
CA GLU A 210 11.07 -28.80 -21.80
C GLU A 210 11.33 -27.33 -21.43
N LEU A 211 10.60 -26.39 -22.05
CA LEU A 211 10.78 -24.96 -21.76
C LEU A 211 10.40 -24.60 -20.32
N TYR A 212 9.37 -25.22 -19.76
CA TYR A 212 9.03 -25.02 -18.36
C TYR A 212 10.17 -25.49 -17.45
N GLN A 213 10.67 -26.70 -17.67
CA GLN A 213 11.75 -27.29 -16.88
C GLN A 213 13.06 -26.51 -16.99
N MET A 214 13.36 -25.94 -18.17
CA MET A 214 14.52 -25.05 -18.37
C MET A 214 14.45 -23.78 -17.52
N PHE A 215 13.26 -23.19 -17.35
CA PHE A 215 13.08 -21.95 -16.59
C PHE A 215 12.80 -22.18 -15.10
N ARG A 216 12.31 -23.36 -14.73
CA ARG A 216 11.81 -23.72 -13.40
C ARG A 216 12.76 -23.35 -12.26
N ILE A 217 14.00 -23.85 -12.30
CA ILE A 217 15.01 -23.63 -11.25
C ILE A 217 15.31 -22.13 -11.11
N GLN A 218 15.50 -21.44 -12.24
CA GLN A 218 15.75 -20.01 -12.23
C GLN A 218 14.57 -19.21 -11.64
N PHE A 219 13.33 -19.62 -11.91
CA PHE A 219 12.13 -19.01 -11.36
C PHE A 219 12.00 -19.24 -9.85
N TRP A 220 12.21 -20.46 -9.37
CA TRP A 220 12.09 -20.76 -7.94
C TRP A 220 13.23 -20.18 -7.13
N GLY A 221 14.46 -20.17 -7.65
CA GLY A 221 15.58 -19.42 -7.08
C GLY A 221 15.28 -17.92 -6.95
N TYR A 222 14.64 -17.32 -7.98
CA TYR A 222 14.17 -15.94 -7.90
C TYR A 222 13.06 -15.75 -6.84
N CYS A 223 12.09 -16.66 -6.75
CA CYS A 223 11.02 -16.60 -5.75
C CYS A 223 11.55 -16.69 -4.31
N LEU A 224 12.53 -17.56 -4.07
CA LEU A 224 13.24 -17.65 -2.80
C LEU A 224 13.93 -16.34 -2.44
N TYR A 225 14.65 -15.78 -3.41
CA TYR A 225 15.31 -14.49 -3.25
C TYR A 225 14.31 -13.37 -2.95
N GLN A 226 13.18 -13.32 -3.66
CA GLN A 226 12.11 -12.35 -3.40
C GLN A 226 11.54 -12.47 -2.00
N CYS A 227 11.28 -13.69 -1.51
CA CYS A 227 10.81 -13.89 -0.14
C CYS A 227 11.83 -13.41 0.90
N PHE A 228 13.13 -13.64 0.65
CA PHE A 228 14.20 -13.13 1.50
C PHE A 228 14.23 -11.59 1.52
N VAL A 229 14.17 -10.94 0.35
CA VAL A 229 14.13 -9.47 0.25
C VAL A 229 12.88 -8.91 0.92
N GLN A 230 11.73 -9.54 0.74
CA GLN A 230 10.47 -9.15 1.36
C GLN A 230 10.56 -9.19 2.89
N PHE A 231 11.28 -10.16 3.45
CA PHE A 231 11.56 -10.22 4.89
C PHE A 231 12.43 -9.04 5.36
N LEU A 232 13.50 -8.72 4.62
CA LEU A 232 14.35 -7.56 4.93
C LEU A 232 13.58 -6.23 4.83
N GLN A 233 12.76 -6.08 3.78
CA GLN A 233 11.89 -4.92 3.59
C GLN A 233 10.90 -4.78 4.75
N TYR A 234 10.27 -5.87 5.17
CA TYR A 234 9.36 -5.89 6.32
C TYR A 234 10.05 -5.44 7.60
N TYR A 235 11.24 -5.98 7.90
CA TYR A 235 12.00 -5.61 9.09
C TYR A 235 12.38 -4.13 9.09
N TYR A 236 12.89 -3.63 7.96
CA TYR A 236 13.23 -2.22 7.78
C TYR A 236 12.01 -1.31 7.95
N GLN A 237 10.91 -1.61 7.27
CA GLN A 237 9.68 -0.81 7.30
C GLN A 237 9.03 -0.80 8.69
N SER A 238 8.99 -1.96 9.35
CA SER A 238 8.47 -2.10 10.72
C SER A 238 9.30 -1.33 11.73
N GLY A 239 10.63 -1.40 11.63
CA GLY A 239 11.54 -0.65 12.49
C GLY A 239 11.43 0.88 12.30
N CYS A 240 11.30 1.33 11.06
CA CYS A 240 11.03 2.74 10.77
C CYS A 240 9.70 3.20 11.36
N LEU A 241 8.62 2.41 11.16
CA LEU A 241 7.30 2.73 11.68
C LEU A 241 7.27 2.78 13.21
N TYR A 242 7.94 1.84 13.88
CA TYR A 242 8.07 1.82 15.33
C TYR A 242 8.74 3.09 15.86
N ARG A 243 9.87 3.50 15.27
CA ARG A 243 10.58 4.72 15.68
C ARG A 243 9.74 5.97 15.46
N LEU A 244 9.03 6.06 14.34
CA LEU A 244 8.12 7.18 14.06
C LEU A 244 6.95 7.25 15.05
N LYS A 245 6.41 6.10 15.48
CA LYS A 245 5.40 6.03 16.54
C LYS A 245 5.98 6.50 17.89
N ALA A 246 7.19 6.05 18.24
CA ALA A 246 7.86 6.39 19.50
C ALA A 246 8.26 7.88 19.60
N LEU A 247 8.59 8.51 18.48
CA LEU A 247 8.98 9.93 18.43
C LEU A 247 7.79 10.90 18.49
N GLY A 248 6.54 10.42 18.50
CA GLY A 248 5.35 11.27 18.53
C GLY A 248 5.12 12.09 17.24
N GLU A 249 6.05 12.07 16.27
CA GLU A 249 6.01 12.85 15.03
C GLU A 249 4.97 12.40 13.99
N ARG A 250 4.07 11.45 14.30
CA ARG A 250 3.03 11.05 13.35
C ARG A 250 1.64 11.02 13.96
N HIS A 251 0.83 11.97 13.50
CA HIS A 251 -0.62 11.84 13.51
C HIS A 251 -1.01 10.69 12.58
N ASN A 252 -1.42 9.57 13.17
CA ASN A 252 -2.21 8.45 12.64
C ASN A 252 -2.39 8.36 11.11
N LEU A 253 -1.80 7.30 10.53
CA LEU A 253 -2.04 6.67 9.21
C LEU A 253 -1.30 7.18 7.97
N ASP A 254 -0.55 8.28 8.04
CA ASP A 254 0.30 8.66 6.91
C ASP A 254 1.56 7.80 6.82
N LEU A 255 1.54 6.90 5.85
CA LEU A 255 2.68 6.13 5.34
C LEU A 255 2.75 6.29 3.82
N THR A 256 3.04 7.51 3.35
CA THR A 256 4.14 7.75 2.40
C THR A 256 4.68 9.16 2.58
N VAL A 257 5.95 9.23 2.99
CA VAL A 257 6.94 10.32 2.89
C VAL A 257 6.39 11.75 2.69
N GLU A 258 6.11 12.43 3.79
CA GLU A 258 6.54 13.82 3.96
C GLU A 258 7.46 13.80 5.19
N GLY A 259 8.76 13.98 4.95
CA GLY A 259 9.82 13.79 5.94
C GLY A 259 10.51 12.43 5.84
N PHE A 260 11.35 12.22 4.82
CA PHE A 260 12.36 11.17 4.88
C PHE A 260 13.37 11.59 5.96
N GLN A 261 13.33 10.93 7.11
CA GLN A 261 14.21 11.30 8.21
C GLN A 261 15.64 10.84 7.90
N SER A 262 16.64 11.64 8.26
CA SER A 262 18.05 11.36 7.97
C SER A 262 18.52 10.00 8.52
N TRP A 263 17.94 9.54 9.64
CA TRP A 263 18.23 8.22 10.21
C TRP A 263 17.65 7.05 9.40
N MET A 264 16.63 7.27 8.57
CA MET A 264 16.07 6.23 7.69
C MET A 264 17.07 5.81 6.61
N TRP A 265 17.98 6.72 6.20
CA TRP A 265 19.03 6.43 5.22
C TRP A 265 19.95 5.29 5.66
N ARG A 266 20.30 5.23 6.96
CA ARG A 266 21.22 4.18 7.46
C ARG A 266 20.68 2.78 7.23
N GLY A 267 19.39 2.56 7.51
CA GLY A 267 18.74 1.26 7.25
C GLY A 267 18.46 1.03 5.76
N LEU A 268 18.14 2.09 5.02
CA LEU A 268 17.88 1.98 3.58
C LEU A 268 19.14 1.58 2.79
N THR A 269 20.31 2.14 3.14
CA THR A 269 21.58 1.81 2.48
C THR A 269 21.92 0.32 2.59
N PHE A 270 21.61 -0.32 3.71
CA PHE A 270 21.77 -1.78 3.86
C PHE A 270 20.84 -2.57 2.92
N LEU A 271 19.61 -2.10 2.73
CA LEU A 271 18.59 -2.78 1.94
C LEU A 271 18.80 -2.60 0.42
N LEU A 272 19.38 -1.47 0.00
CA LEU A 272 19.52 -1.12 -1.41
C LEU A 272 20.26 -2.18 -2.26
N PRO A 273 21.41 -2.74 -1.86
CA PRO A 273 22.09 -3.78 -2.64
C PRO A 273 21.20 -4.99 -2.95
N PHE A 274 20.39 -5.42 -1.97
CA PHE A 274 19.48 -6.54 -2.14
C PHE A 274 18.34 -6.21 -3.12
N LEU A 275 17.81 -4.98 -3.06
CA LEU A 275 16.81 -4.52 -4.02
C LEU A 275 17.38 -4.45 -5.43
N PHE A 276 18.59 -3.90 -5.58
CA PHE A 276 19.27 -3.83 -6.88
C PHE A 276 19.51 -5.21 -7.47
N PHE A 277 20.03 -6.14 -6.69
CA PHE A 277 20.23 -7.50 -7.17
C PHE A 277 18.91 -8.19 -7.54
N GLY A 278 17.84 -7.98 -6.77
CA GLY A 278 16.50 -8.50 -7.09
C GLY A 278 15.97 -7.98 -8.43
N HIS A 279 16.14 -6.69 -8.70
CA HIS A 279 15.76 -6.10 -9.98
C HIS A 279 16.64 -6.59 -11.14
N SER A 280 17.95 -6.77 -10.92
CA SER A 280 18.85 -7.36 -11.92
C SER A 280 18.48 -8.81 -12.23
N TRP A 281 18.12 -9.61 -11.24
CA TRP A 281 17.62 -10.98 -11.45
C TRP A 281 16.30 -10.96 -12.22
N GLN A 282 15.36 -10.08 -11.86
CA GLN A 282 14.11 -9.92 -12.61
C GLN A 282 14.37 -9.62 -14.09
N PHE A 283 15.33 -8.73 -14.38
CA PHE A 283 15.76 -8.46 -15.75
C PHE A 283 16.41 -9.67 -16.43
N PHE A 284 17.23 -10.43 -15.71
CA PHE A 284 17.81 -11.68 -16.20
C PHE A 284 16.74 -12.73 -16.56
N ASN A 285 15.66 -12.82 -15.78
CA ASN A 285 14.49 -13.64 -16.10
C ASN A 285 13.84 -13.20 -17.42
N SER A 286 13.68 -11.89 -17.63
CA SER A 286 13.17 -11.34 -18.90
C SER A 286 14.04 -11.72 -20.10
N ILE A 287 15.37 -11.61 -19.98
CA ILE A 287 16.30 -12.02 -21.04
C ILE A 287 16.18 -13.51 -21.33
N THR A 288 16.09 -14.32 -20.28
CA THR A 288 15.99 -15.78 -20.40
C THR A 288 14.72 -16.17 -21.15
N LEU A 289 13.58 -15.62 -20.73
CA LEU A 289 12.30 -15.83 -21.42
C LEU A 289 12.36 -15.33 -22.86
N PHE A 290 12.95 -14.16 -23.12
CA PHE A 290 13.13 -13.63 -24.48
C PHE A 290 13.94 -14.57 -25.36
N ARG A 291 15.04 -15.13 -24.87
CA ARG A 291 15.83 -16.14 -25.59
C ARG A 291 15.00 -17.40 -25.85
N MET A 292 14.24 -17.86 -24.86
CA MET A 292 13.37 -19.03 -25.00
C MET A 292 12.25 -18.81 -26.03
N ALA A 293 11.67 -17.62 -26.12
CA ALA A 293 10.64 -17.30 -27.12
C ALA A 293 11.16 -17.36 -28.57
N ASN A 294 12.47 -17.17 -28.77
CA ASN A 294 13.09 -17.27 -30.09
C ASN A 294 13.52 -18.71 -30.45
N LEU A 295 13.30 -19.69 -29.56
CA LEU A 295 13.58 -21.09 -29.87
C LEU A 295 12.52 -21.64 -30.84
N PRO A 296 12.92 -22.35 -31.93
CA PRO A 296 11.98 -22.91 -32.91
C PRO A 296 10.89 -23.82 -32.32
N GLN A 297 11.20 -24.48 -31.20
CA GLN A 297 10.31 -25.39 -30.48
C GLN A 297 9.31 -24.70 -29.54
N CYS A 298 9.43 -23.38 -29.32
CA CYS A 298 8.54 -22.64 -28.44
C CYS A 298 7.15 -22.49 -29.06
N LYS A 299 6.17 -23.20 -28.51
CA LYS A 299 4.75 -23.13 -28.90
C LYS A 299 3.87 -22.57 -27.78
N GLU A 300 4.43 -22.42 -26.59
CA GLU A 300 3.78 -22.00 -25.36
C GLU A 300 3.61 -20.48 -25.32
N TRP A 301 2.37 -20.01 -25.47
CA TRP A 301 2.00 -18.60 -25.38
C TRP A 301 2.39 -17.95 -24.03
N GLN A 302 2.55 -18.76 -22.99
CA GLN A 302 3.00 -18.37 -21.66
C GLN A 302 4.35 -17.65 -21.71
N VAL A 303 5.30 -18.14 -22.54
CA VAL A 303 6.63 -17.53 -22.69
C VAL A 303 6.50 -16.12 -23.28
N SER A 304 5.77 -15.99 -24.39
CA SER A 304 5.56 -14.71 -25.08
C SER A 304 4.84 -13.69 -24.21
N THR A 305 3.82 -14.13 -23.47
CA THR A 305 3.03 -13.25 -22.60
C THR A 305 3.80 -12.85 -21.35
N ALA A 306 4.57 -13.77 -20.76
CA ALA A 306 5.48 -13.45 -19.67
C ALA A 306 6.49 -12.37 -20.10
N ILE A 307 7.05 -12.43 -21.31
CA ILE A 307 7.95 -11.39 -21.84
C ILE A 307 7.26 -10.03 -21.99
N GLN A 308 5.97 -9.99 -22.32
CA GLN A 308 5.19 -8.75 -22.52
C GLN A 308 4.71 -8.11 -21.22
N LEU A 309 4.61 -8.89 -20.14
CA LEU A 309 4.26 -8.40 -18.80
C LEU A 309 5.48 -8.12 -17.91
N ASN A 310 6.58 -8.86 -18.11
CA ASN A 310 7.89 -8.58 -17.53
C ASN A 310 8.63 -7.30 -18.06
N PRO A 311 8.24 -6.59 -19.16
CA PRO A 311 8.83 -5.34 -19.64
C PRO A 311 8.05 -4.11 -19.16
N VAL A 312 7.08 -4.22 -18.24
CA VAL A 312 6.62 -3.06 -17.43
C VAL A 312 7.77 -2.50 -16.57
N THR A 313 8.87 -3.26 -16.49
CA THR A 313 10.21 -2.75 -16.17
C THR A 313 10.61 -1.50 -17.00
N ARG A 314 10.17 -1.26 -18.26
CA ARG A 314 10.44 0.02 -18.97
C ARG A 314 9.86 1.27 -18.30
N ASN A 315 8.70 1.18 -17.66
CA ASN A 315 8.12 2.31 -16.91
C ASN A 315 8.62 2.38 -15.47
N VAL A 316 8.97 1.23 -14.88
CA VAL A 316 9.67 1.18 -13.60
C VAL A 316 11.08 1.74 -13.72
N TYR A 317 11.75 1.60 -14.88
CA TYR A 317 13.01 2.31 -15.16
C TYR A 317 12.82 3.82 -15.22
N CYS A 318 11.67 4.39 -15.60
CA CYS A 318 11.51 5.86 -15.60
C CYS A 318 11.44 6.44 -14.17
N THR A 319 10.81 5.72 -13.24
CA THR A 319 10.71 6.11 -11.82
C THR A 319 11.92 5.67 -10.99
N GLN A 320 12.49 4.50 -11.29
CA GLN A 320 13.74 4.04 -10.70
C GLN A 320 14.94 4.80 -11.25
N SER A 321 14.99 5.23 -12.52
CA SER A 321 16.04 6.12 -13.03
C SER A 321 15.99 7.48 -12.36
N LEU A 322 14.81 7.97 -11.97
CA LEU A 322 14.69 9.18 -11.17
C LEU A 322 15.25 8.96 -9.74
N ALA A 323 14.97 7.80 -9.13
CA ALA A 323 15.58 7.40 -7.86
C ALA A 323 17.08 7.08 -7.98
N PHE A 324 17.53 6.58 -9.14
CA PHE A 324 18.92 6.31 -9.49
C PHE A 324 19.66 7.63 -9.70
N TYR A 325 19.04 8.59 -10.37
CA TYR A 325 19.55 9.95 -10.56
C TYR A 325 19.60 10.68 -9.22
N CYS A 326 18.55 10.63 -8.41
CA CYS A 326 18.56 11.21 -7.07
C CYS A 326 19.58 10.52 -6.14
N ALA A 327 19.64 9.18 -6.11
CA ALA A 327 20.61 8.47 -5.28
C ALA A 327 22.05 8.69 -5.77
N PHE A 328 22.32 8.61 -7.08
CA PHE A 328 23.63 8.91 -7.65
C PHE A 328 24.05 10.38 -7.41
N TYR A 329 23.12 11.32 -7.59
CA TYR A 329 23.40 12.75 -7.39
C TYR A 329 23.62 13.10 -5.92
N TYR A 330 22.81 12.58 -4.99
CA TYR A 330 22.92 12.88 -3.56
C TYR A 330 23.93 12.01 -2.79
N VAL A 331 24.14 10.75 -3.18
CA VAL A 331 25.04 9.81 -2.48
C VAL A 331 26.45 9.85 -3.06
N ILE A 332 26.60 10.02 -4.38
CA ILE A 332 27.91 9.96 -5.05
C ILE A 332 28.38 11.36 -5.42
N MET A 333 27.59 12.13 -6.17
CA MET A 333 28.05 13.42 -6.71
C MET A 333 28.10 14.55 -5.66
N SER A 334 27.14 14.63 -4.74
CA SER A 334 27.07 15.72 -3.75
C SER A 334 28.24 15.71 -2.74
N PRO A 335 28.65 14.56 -2.17
CA PRO A 335 29.85 14.49 -1.33
C PRO A 335 31.13 14.72 -2.14
N LEU A 336 31.21 14.19 -3.37
CA LEU A 336 32.36 14.41 -4.26
C LEU A 336 32.54 15.90 -4.58
N TYR A 337 31.47 16.60 -4.98
CA TYR A 337 31.49 18.03 -5.28
C TYR A 337 31.88 18.88 -4.07
N LEU A 338 31.39 18.54 -2.87
CA LEU A 338 31.79 19.20 -1.62
C LEU A 338 33.27 18.91 -1.27
N HIS A 339 33.78 17.73 -1.63
CA HIS A 339 35.17 17.36 -1.43
C HIS A 339 36.09 18.07 -2.44
N THR A 340 35.69 18.19 -3.72
CA THR A 340 36.44 18.96 -4.73
C THR A 340 36.45 20.45 -4.42
N GLN A 341 35.36 21.02 -3.91
CA GLN A 341 35.35 22.43 -3.47
C GLN A 341 36.25 22.67 -2.25
N LYS A 342 36.28 21.73 -1.28
CA LYS A 342 37.22 21.81 -0.15
C LYS A 342 38.67 21.62 -0.57
N LEU A 343 38.95 20.72 -1.53
CA LEU A 343 40.30 20.53 -2.07
C LEU A 343 40.77 21.77 -2.85
N ASN A 344 39.90 22.37 -3.66
CA ASN A 344 40.21 23.59 -4.42
C ASN A 344 40.39 24.82 -3.50
N ALA A 345 39.66 24.90 -2.38
CA ALA A 345 39.85 25.95 -1.39
C ALA A 345 41.18 25.80 -0.61
N VAL A 346 41.64 24.56 -0.38
CA VAL A 346 42.95 24.29 0.25
C VAL A 346 44.11 24.52 -0.74
N ILE A 347 43.92 24.20 -2.02
CA ILE A 347 44.92 24.43 -3.07
C ILE A 347 45.06 25.92 -3.43
N MET A 348 44.01 26.74 -3.27
CA MET A 348 44.12 28.21 -3.42
C MET A 348 44.73 28.94 -2.21
N GLN A 349 45.02 28.23 -1.12
CA GLN A 349 45.66 28.79 0.10
C GLN A 349 47.13 28.35 0.26
N LEU A 350 47.67 27.62 -0.72
CA LEU A 350 49.09 27.38 -0.95
C LEU A 350 49.52 28.15 -2.19
#